data_AF-A0A485AC65-F1
#
_entry.id   AF-A0A485AC65-F1
#
_cell.length_a   1.000
_cell.length_b   1.000
_cell.length_c   1.000
_cell.angle_alpha   90.00
_cell.angle_beta   90.00
_cell.angle_gamma   90.00
#
_symmetry.space_group_name_H-M   'P 1'
#
loop_
_entity.id
_entity.type
_entity.pdbx_description
1 polymer ?
#
loop_
_entity_poly.entity_id
_entity_poly.type
_entity_poly.pdbx_seq_one_letter_code
_entity_poly.pdbx_strand_id
1 'polypeptide(L)'
;MDDNHVFSQSQAGQPTDFQLMGAGLLMICAFFIVGGLLEKVLHIPGPVLMILAAVLCKYSKIIPAAMELGAHSCYKFVSAALVWPLMIGLGMLYVPLESVVSVFSIGYVVVCGSIVIAMALSGFFIASRLNMYPVEAAIVTSCHSGLGGTGDVAILSASNRMSLMPFAQIATRIGGASTVIAATLLLSWIV
;
A
#
# COMPACT_ATOMS: atom_id res chain seq x y z
N MET A 1 -14.85 -8.14 -25.65
CA MET A 1 -13.43 -8.35 -26.02
C MET A 1 -12.94 -7.02 -26.55
N ASP A 2 -12.10 -6.28 -25.81
CA ASP A 2 -11.22 -5.19 -26.30
C ASP A 2 -10.59 -4.31 -25.18
N ASP A 3 -10.67 -4.68 -23.90
CA ASP A 3 -10.03 -3.92 -22.80
C ASP A 3 -8.56 -4.29 -22.51
N ASN A 4 -7.89 -5.03 -23.41
CA ASN A 4 -6.54 -5.56 -23.14
C ASN A 4 -5.39 -4.72 -23.73
N HIS A 5 -5.68 -3.56 -24.30
CA HIS A 5 -4.68 -2.72 -24.97
C HIS A 5 -4.10 -1.59 -24.09
N VAL A 6 -4.64 -1.35 -22.90
CA VAL A 6 -4.08 -0.36 -21.94
C VAL A 6 -2.96 -0.95 -21.07
N PHE A 7 -2.92 -2.28 -20.93
CA PHE A 7 -1.94 -2.99 -20.08
C PHE A 7 -0.80 -3.68 -20.85
N SER A 8 -0.83 -3.59 -22.17
CA SER A 8 0.13 -4.27 -23.06
C SER A 8 1.06 -3.26 -23.73
N GLN A 9 1.73 -2.40 -22.97
CA GLN A 9 2.93 -1.75 -23.49
C GLN A 9 4.06 -2.79 -23.53
N SER A 10 4.25 -3.36 -24.72
CA SER A 10 5.42 -4.13 -25.11
C SER A 10 6.69 -3.42 -24.64
N GLN A 11 7.33 -3.98 -23.61
CA GLN A 11 8.66 -3.57 -23.17
C GLN A 11 9.66 -3.97 -24.26
N ALA A 12 9.83 -3.10 -25.26
CA ALA A 12 11.07 -3.06 -26.01
C ALA A 12 12.18 -2.70 -25.01
N GLY A 13 13.21 -3.54 -24.88
CA GLY A 13 14.33 -3.31 -23.99
C GLY A 13 15.05 -2.01 -24.33
N GLN A 14 14.68 -0.91 -23.67
CA GLN A 14 15.53 0.27 -23.58
C GLN A 14 16.58 0.01 -22.49
N PRO A 15 17.85 0.35 -22.73
CA PRO A 15 18.88 0.28 -21.71
C PRO A 15 18.44 1.16 -20.53
N THR A 16 18.38 0.57 -19.33
CA THR A 16 18.09 1.31 -18.10
C THR A 16 19.15 2.38 -17.90
N ASP A 17 18.78 3.62 -18.19
CA ASP A 17 19.62 4.77 -17.96
C ASP A 17 19.62 5.08 -16.45
N PHE A 18 20.75 4.85 -15.80
CA PHE A 18 20.93 5.13 -14.38
C PHE A 18 20.69 6.61 -14.03
N GLN A 19 20.97 7.53 -14.97
CA GLN A 19 20.69 8.96 -14.75
C GLN A 19 19.18 9.20 -14.67
N LEU A 20 18.40 8.54 -15.54
CA LEU A 20 16.95 8.64 -15.54
C LEU A 20 16.34 8.01 -14.29
N MET A 21 16.88 6.88 -13.83
CA MET A 21 16.47 6.28 -12.56
C MET A 21 16.76 7.19 -11.36
N GLY A 22 17.91 7.87 -11.35
CA GLY A 22 18.26 8.87 -10.34
C GLY A 22 17.31 10.08 -10.35
N ALA A 23 16.95 10.59 -11.53
CA ALA A 23 15.94 11.64 -11.65
C ALA A 23 14.56 11.19 -11.15
N GLY A 24 14.18 9.94 -11.43
CA GLY A 24 12.99 9.30 -10.87
C GLY A 24 13.00 9.23 -9.34
N LEU A 25 14.13 8.86 -8.74
CA LEU A 25 14.30 8.84 -7.29
C LEU A 25 14.14 10.24 -6.68
N LEU A 26 14.74 11.27 -7.28
CA LEU A 26 14.58 12.65 -6.82
C LEU A 26 13.11 13.09 -6.87
N MET A 27 12.38 12.71 -7.91
CA MET A 27 10.94 12.98 -8.02
C MET A 27 10.15 12.31 -6.89
N ILE A 28 10.41 11.03 -6.60
CA ILE A 28 9.77 10.30 -5.50
C ILE A 28 10.03 11.02 -4.16
N CYS A 29 11.29 11.39 -3.89
CA CYS A 29 11.66 12.14 -2.69
C CYS A 29 10.95 13.50 -2.62
N ALA A 30 10.85 14.24 -3.73
CA ALA A 30 10.17 15.52 -3.78
C ALA A 30 8.67 15.37 -3.44
N PHE A 31 7.97 14.40 -4.04
CA PHE A 31 6.57 14.14 -3.72
C PHE A 31 6.37 13.70 -2.27
N PHE A 32 7.29 12.92 -1.72
CA PHE A 32 7.24 12.52 -0.30
C PHE A 32 7.36 13.74 0.63
N ILE A 33 8.31 14.65 0.36
CA ILE A 33 8.47 15.89 1.12
C ILE A 33 7.23 16.77 1.00
N VAL A 34 6.70 16.95 -0.22
CA VAL A 34 5.48 17.73 -0.46
C VAL A 34 4.30 17.13 0.30
N GLY A 35 4.11 15.80 0.25
CA GLY A 35 3.04 15.11 1.00
C GLY A 35 3.17 15.32 2.51
N GLY A 36 4.38 15.21 3.06
CA GLY A 36 4.63 15.47 4.49
C GLY A 36 4.44 16.94 4.89
N LEU A 37 4.73 17.88 4.00
CA LEU A 37 4.44 19.29 4.25
C LEU A 37 2.93 19.58 4.23
N LEU A 38 2.22 18.98 3.27
CA LEU A 38 0.77 19.09 3.15
C LEU A 38 0.05 18.49 4.37
N GLU A 39 0.60 17.42 4.96
CA GLU A 39 0.07 16.81 6.19
C GLU A 39 0.01 17.82 7.34
N LYS A 40 0.99 18.73 7.47
CA LYS A 40 1.00 19.77 8.51
C LYS A 40 -0.11 20.80 8.36
N VAL A 41 -0.60 21.00 7.14
CA VAL A 41 -1.65 21.97 6.84
C VAL A 41 -3.03 21.31 6.91
N LEU A 42 -3.17 20.13 6.31
CA LEU A 42 -4.45 19.46 6.11
C LEU A 42 -4.78 18.39 7.17
N HIS A 43 -3.82 18.00 8.02
CA HIS A 43 -3.98 16.96 9.05
C HIS A 43 -4.42 15.58 8.53
N ILE A 44 -4.27 15.34 7.22
CA ILE A 44 -4.49 14.03 6.57
C ILE A 44 -3.13 13.32 6.50
N PRO A 45 -3.06 11.97 6.66
CA PRO A 45 -1.80 11.24 6.59
C PRO A 45 -0.97 11.56 5.34
N GLY A 46 0.29 11.94 5.51
CA GLY A 46 1.18 12.40 4.44
C GLY A 46 1.28 11.48 3.23
N PRO A 47 1.36 10.14 3.38
CA PRO A 47 1.36 9.22 2.24
C PRO A 47 0.10 9.33 1.35
N VAL A 48 -1.07 9.61 1.93
CA VAL A 48 -2.31 9.80 1.16
C VAL A 48 -2.23 11.11 0.36
N LEU A 49 -1.76 12.19 0.99
CA LEU A 49 -1.58 13.48 0.34
C LEU A 49 -0.51 13.44 -0.76
N MET A 50 0.56 12.66 -0.55
CA MET A 50 1.56 12.37 -1.57
C MET A 50 0.93 11.72 -2.80
N ILE A 51 0.10 10.69 -2.63
CA ILE A 51 -0.59 10.01 -3.74
C ILE A 51 -1.50 11.00 -4.49
N LEU A 52 -2.31 11.77 -3.75
CA LEU A 52 -3.22 12.75 -4.36
C LEU A 52 -2.46 13.83 -5.15
N ALA A 53 -1.36 14.35 -4.60
CA ALA A 53 -0.51 15.31 -5.28
C ALA A 53 0.11 14.72 -6.55
N ALA A 54 0.62 13.49 -6.49
CA ALA A 54 1.20 12.81 -7.65
C ALA A 54 0.16 12.59 -8.76
N VAL A 55 -1.06 12.15 -8.41
CA VAL A 55 -2.17 11.96 -9.37
C VAL A 55 -2.59 13.30 -9.99
N LEU A 56 -2.70 14.36 -9.19
CA LEU A 56 -3.05 15.69 -9.69
C LEU A 56 -2.00 16.21 -10.67
N CYS A 57 -0.72 16.15 -10.32
CA CYS A 57 0.38 16.56 -11.20
C CYS A 57 0.43 15.74 -12.50
N LYS A 58 0.11 14.44 -12.41
CA LYS A 58 0.01 13.56 -13.58
C LYS A 58 -1.15 13.96 -14.50
N TYR A 59 -2.32 14.25 -13.95
CA TYR A 59 -3.48 14.69 -14.73
C TYR A 59 -3.27 16.06 -15.39
N SER A 60 -2.58 16.98 -14.69
CA SER A 60 -2.17 18.28 -15.23
C SER A 60 -1.05 18.19 -16.28
N LYS A 61 -0.55 16.99 -16.60
CA LYS A 61 0.56 16.73 -17.54
C LYS A 61 1.84 17.53 -17.22
N ILE A 62 2.06 17.82 -15.94
CA ILE A 62 3.24 18.55 -15.46
C ILE A 62 4.48 17.64 -15.50
N ILE A 63 4.28 16.33 -15.32
CA ILE A 63 5.36 15.34 -15.23
C ILE A 63 5.75 14.85 -16.63
N PRO A 64 7.01 15.01 -17.06
CA PRO A 64 7.49 14.47 -18.33
C PRO A 64 7.48 12.93 -18.32
N ALA A 65 7.12 12.31 -19.45
CA ALA A 65 7.08 10.85 -19.59
C ALA A 65 8.42 10.16 -19.25
N ALA A 66 9.55 10.82 -19.54
CA ALA A 66 10.87 10.31 -19.19
C ALA A 66 11.06 10.18 -17.66
N MET A 67 10.53 11.13 -16.87
CA MET A 67 10.60 11.06 -15.41
C MET A 67 9.67 9.97 -14.85
N GLU A 68 8.50 9.76 -15.47
CA GLU A 68 7.63 8.63 -15.09
C GLU A 68 8.33 7.29 -15.30
N LEU A 69 9.02 7.12 -16.43
CA LEU A 69 9.78 5.92 -16.75
C LEU A 69 10.94 5.70 -15.77
N GLY A 70 11.64 6.78 -15.39
CA GLY A 70 12.69 6.77 -14.37
C GLY A 70 12.18 6.34 -13.00
N ALA A 71 11.06 6.93 -12.55
CA ALA A 71 10.42 6.59 -11.28
C ALA A 71 9.92 5.13 -11.28
N HIS A 72 9.34 4.66 -12.38
CA HIS A 72 8.90 3.27 -12.52
C HIS A 72 10.08 2.28 -12.52
N SER A 73 11.20 2.63 -13.14
CA SER A 73 12.43 1.81 -13.10
C SER A 73 13.00 1.73 -11.68
N CYS A 74 13.02 2.85 -10.96
CA CYS A 74 13.41 2.90 -9.55
C CYS A 74 12.47 2.03 -8.69
N TYR A 75 11.15 2.13 -8.91
CA TYR A 75 10.16 1.29 -8.23
C TYR A 75 10.38 -0.20 -8.50
N LYS A 76 10.62 -0.60 -9.76
CA LYS A 76 10.93 -2.00 -10.11
C LYS A 76 12.17 -2.49 -9.38
N PHE A 77 13.23 -1.69 -9.33
CA PHE A 77 14.45 -2.02 -8.58
C PHE A 77 14.16 -2.23 -7.09
N VAL A 78 13.47 -1.29 -6.44
CA VAL A 78 13.11 -1.39 -5.01
C VAL A 78 12.23 -2.61 -4.75
N SER A 79 11.19 -2.79 -5.55
CA SER A 79 10.23 -3.88 -5.39
C SER A 79 10.85 -5.27 -5.58
N ALA A 80 11.82 -5.40 -6.50
CA ALA A 80 12.47 -6.67 -6.80
C ALA A 80 13.63 -7.01 -5.85
N ALA A 81 14.46 -6.03 -5.48
CA ALA A 81 15.70 -6.27 -4.73
C ALA A 81 15.57 -5.95 -3.23
N LEU A 82 14.81 -4.93 -2.84
CA LEU A 82 14.81 -4.41 -1.47
C LEU A 82 13.64 -4.91 -0.62
N VAL A 83 12.53 -5.35 -1.23
CA VAL A 83 11.33 -5.78 -0.47
C VAL A 83 11.63 -6.95 0.46
N TRP A 84 12.29 -8.01 -0.01
CA TRP A 84 12.59 -9.18 0.83
C TRP A 84 13.54 -8.87 1.99
N PRO A 85 14.68 -8.20 1.77
CA PRO A 85 15.54 -7.72 2.86
C PRO A 85 14.79 -6.83 3.86
N LEU A 86 13.96 -5.90 3.36
CA LEU A 86 13.15 -5.03 4.22
C LEU A 86 12.16 -5.83 5.08
N MET A 87 11.46 -6.81 4.50
CA MET A 87 10.52 -7.66 5.24
C MET A 87 11.20 -8.44 6.37
N ILE A 88 12.39 -9.00 6.11
CA ILE A 88 13.17 -9.71 7.13
C ILE A 88 13.62 -8.74 8.23
N GLY A 89 14.18 -7.58 7.85
CA GLY A 89 14.64 -6.57 8.80
C GLY A 89 13.52 -6.01 9.68
N LEU A 90 12.37 -5.71 9.08
CA LEU A 90 11.19 -5.22 9.79
C LEU A 90 10.58 -6.30 10.69
N GLY A 91 10.57 -7.56 10.24
CA GLY A 91 10.15 -8.69 11.07
C GLY A 91 10.99 -8.80 12.33
N MET A 92 12.32 -8.75 12.21
CA MET A 92 13.21 -8.78 13.38
C MET A 92 13.07 -7.55 14.29
N LEU A 93 12.78 -6.37 13.73
CA LEU A 93 12.68 -5.13 14.50
C LEU A 93 11.36 -4.97 15.24
N TYR A 94 10.23 -5.32 14.59
CA TYR A 94 8.88 -5.05 15.10
C TYR A 94 8.17 -6.27 15.68
N VAL A 95 8.67 -7.49 15.45
CA VAL A 95 8.08 -8.73 15.99
C VAL A 95 8.95 -9.23 17.14
N PRO A 96 8.73 -8.75 18.39
CA PRO A 96 9.43 -9.28 19.55
C PRO A 96 9.01 -10.74 19.75
N LEU A 97 9.90 -11.66 19.38
CA LEU A 97 9.63 -13.10 19.43
C LEU A 97 9.23 -13.57 20.84
N GLU A 98 9.80 -12.96 21.87
CA GLU A 98 9.45 -13.24 23.27
C GLU A 98 7.99 -12.90 23.60
N SER A 99 7.49 -11.76 23.12
CA SER A 99 6.09 -11.38 23.31
C SER A 99 5.16 -12.20 22.44
N VAL A 100 5.54 -12.51 21.19
CA VAL A 100 4.71 -13.34 20.32
C VAL A 100 4.52 -14.72 20.93
N VAL A 101 5.60 -15.36 21.39
CA VAL A 101 5.55 -16.71 21.99
C VAL A 101 4.72 -16.73 23.28
N SER A 102 4.73 -15.64 24.08
CA SER A 102 3.94 -15.60 25.32
C SER A 102 2.43 -15.47 25.08
N VAL A 103 2.00 -14.86 23.97
CA VAL A 103 0.58 -14.79 23.55
C VAL A 103 0.20 -15.87 22.53
N PHE A 104 1.16 -16.69 22.08
CA PHE A 104 0.95 -17.72 21.07
C PHE A 104 0.12 -18.88 21.62
N SER A 105 -1.19 -18.67 21.64
CA SER A 105 -2.19 -19.69 21.95
C SER A 105 -2.99 -20.02 20.68
N ILE A 106 -3.45 -21.26 20.60
CA ILE A 106 -4.35 -21.72 19.53
C ILE A 106 -5.57 -20.81 19.42
N GLY A 107 -6.10 -20.32 20.57
CA GLY A 107 -7.22 -19.39 20.59
C GLY A 107 -6.89 -18.05 19.91
N TYR A 108 -5.72 -17.49 20.15
CA TYR A 108 -5.29 -16.23 19.53
C TYR A 108 -5.16 -16.37 18.01
N VAL A 109 -4.55 -17.46 17.54
CA VAL A 109 -4.39 -17.74 16.10
C VAL A 109 -5.76 -17.86 15.42
N VAL A 110 -6.70 -18.58 16.02
CA VAL A 110 -8.06 -18.75 15.48
C VAL A 110 -8.79 -17.41 15.42
N VAL A 111 -8.70 -16.58 16.47
CA VAL A 111 -9.33 -15.25 16.49
C VAL A 111 -8.75 -14.36 15.39
N CYS A 112 -7.42 -14.22 15.32
CA CYS A 112 -6.76 -13.42 14.28
C CYS A 112 -7.12 -13.92 12.87
N GLY A 113 -7.05 -15.24 12.64
CA GLY A 113 -7.41 -15.84 11.37
C GLY A 113 -8.87 -15.56 10.99
N SER A 114 -9.80 -15.67 11.94
CA SER A 114 -11.22 -15.40 11.71
C SER A 114 -11.49 -13.94 11.33
N ILE A 115 -10.78 -12.99 11.95
CA ILE A 115 -10.90 -11.55 11.64
C ILE A 115 -10.42 -11.28 10.22
N VAL A 116 -9.23 -11.78 9.86
CA VAL A 116 -8.66 -11.59 8.51
C VAL A 116 -9.57 -12.22 7.45
N ILE A 117 -10.10 -13.41 7.69
CA ILE A 117 -11.06 -14.06 6.79
C ILE A 117 -12.35 -13.23 6.66
N ALA A 118 -12.91 -12.74 7.76
CA ALA A 118 -14.10 -11.90 7.74
C ALA A 118 -13.85 -10.59 6.95
N MET A 119 -12.67 -9.98 7.10
CA MET A 119 -12.26 -8.81 6.32
C MET A 119 -12.14 -9.11 4.83
N ALA A 120 -11.52 -10.23 4.46
CA ALA A 120 -11.39 -10.64 3.06
C ALA A 120 -12.76 -10.93 2.44
N LEU A 121 -13.65 -11.64 3.15
CA LEU A 121 -15.00 -11.99 2.69
C LEU A 121 -15.89 -10.75 2.54
N SER A 122 -15.85 -9.83 3.50
CA SER A 122 -16.60 -8.57 3.42
C SER A 122 -16.12 -7.73 2.24
N GLY A 123 -14.81 -7.60 2.03
CA GLY A 123 -14.23 -6.95 0.85
C GLY A 123 -14.69 -7.59 -0.45
N PHE A 124 -14.66 -8.93 -0.54
CA PHE A 124 -15.10 -9.68 -1.71
C PHE A 124 -16.59 -9.44 -2.04
N PHE A 125 -17.47 -9.50 -1.03
CA PHE A 125 -18.91 -9.39 -1.25
C PHE A 125 -19.36 -7.96 -1.57
N ILE A 126 -18.77 -6.96 -0.90
CA ILE A 126 -19.08 -5.55 -1.14
C ILE A 126 -18.56 -5.11 -2.52
N ALA A 127 -17.39 -5.59 -2.93
CA ALA A 127 -16.80 -5.27 -4.23
C ALA A 127 -17.73 -5.63 -5.41
N SER A 128 -18.42 -6.78 -5.32
CA SER A 128 -19.40 -7.19 -6.32
C SER A 128 -20.56 -6.20 -6.46
N ARG A 129 -20.91 -5.44 -5.41
CA ARG A 129 -21.94 -4.39 -5.49
C ARG A 129 -21.42 -3.05 -6.00
N LEU A 130 -20.11 -2.81 -5.89
CA LEU A 130 -19.45 -1.58 -6.31
C LEU A 130 -18.86 -1.66 -7.73
N ASN A 131 -19.15 -2.73 -8.49
CA ASN A 131 -18.54 -3.03 -9.81
C ASN A 131 -17.00 -3.05 -9.77
N MET A 132 -16.41 -3.47 -8.65
CA MET A 132 -14.97 -3.68 -8.50
C MET A 132 -14.62 -5.15 -8.68
N TYR A 133 -13.37 -5.45 -9.09
CA TYR A 133 -12.88 -6.82 -9.14
C TYR A 133 -12.84 -7.43 -7.73
N PRO A 134 -13.66 -8.46 -7.43
CA PRO A 134 -13.85 -8.93 -6.05
C PRO A 134 -12.57 -9.41 -5.37
N VAL A 135 -11.68 -10.06 -6.14
CA VAL A 135 -10.40 -10.58 -5.63
C VAL A 135 -9.43 -9.45 -5.29
N GLU A 136 -9.31 -8.44 -6.16
CA GLU A 136 -8.40 -7.31 -5.93
C GLU A 136 -8.88 -6.44 -4.76
N ALA A 137 -10.19 -6.23 -4.67
CA ALA A 137 -10.80 -5.52 -3.56
C ALA A 137 -10.63 -6.28 -2.23
N ALA A 138 -10.76 -7.61 -2.23
CA ALA A 138 -10.49 -8.42 -1.04
C ALA A 138 -9.03 -8.32 -0.59
N ILE A 139 -8.06 -8.33 -1.53
CA ILE A 139 -6.64 -8.16 -1.23
C ILE A 139 -6.39 -6.78 -0.61
N VAL A 140 -6.87 -5.70 -1.23
CA VAL A 140 -6.70 -4.32 -0.73
C VAL A 140 -7.38 -4.14 0.63
N THR A 141 -8.55 -4.74 0.85
CA THR A 141 -9.24 -4.70 2.15
C THR A 141 -8.45 -5.47 3.22
N SER A 142 -7.82 -6.60 2.83
CA SER A 142 -6.99 -7.39 3.74
C SER A 142 -5.68 -6.68 4.11
N CYS A 143 -5.18 -5.74 3.29
CA CYS A 143 -4.02 -4.92 3.65
C CYS A 143 -4.22 -4.16 4.96
N HIS A 144 -5.46 -3.77 5.28
CA HIS A 144 -5.80 -3.10 6.54
C HIS A 144 -5.51 -3.96 7.79
N SER A 145 -5.46 -5.30 7.69
CA SER A 145 -5.09 -6.16 8.82
C SER A 145 -3.57 -6.27 9.05
N GLY A 146 -2.77 -5.70 8.15
CA GLY A 146 -1.31 -5.77 8.20
C GLY A 146 -0.67 -4.73 9.13
N LEU A 147 0.65 -4.84 9.31
CA LEU A 147 1.46 -3.88 10.07
C LEU A 147 1.68 -2.60 9.23
N GLY A 148 0.62 -1.81 9.08
CA GLY A 148 0.63 -0.58 8.30
C GLY A 148 1.14 -0.79 6.87
N GLY A 149 1.84 0.23 6.33
CA GLY A 149 2.38 0.18 4.96
C GLY A 149 3.39 -0.96 4.71
N THR A 150 3.98 -1.54 5.76
CA THR A 150 4.88 -2.69 5.61
C THR A 150 4.11 -3.99 5.43
N GLY A 151 2.97 -4.14 6.13
CA GLY A 151 2.01 -5.20 5.89
C GLY A 151 1.41 -5.16 4.49
N ASP A 152 1.11 -3.94 3.99
CA ASP A 152 0.63 -3.75 2.61
C ASP A 152 1.61 -4.34 1.59
N VAL A 153 2.90 -4.02 1.73
CA VAL A 153 3.96 -4.54 0.85
C VAL A 153 4.05 -6.07 0.95
N ALA A 154 3.97 -6.65 2.15
CA ALA A 154 4.03 -8.09 2.35
C ALA A 154 2.86 -8.81 1.63
N ILE A 155 1.63 -8.33 1.84
CA ILE A 155 0.41 -8.93 1.29
C ILE A 155 0.37 -8.78 -0.24
N LEU A 156 0.72 -7.60 -0.76
CA LEU A 156 0.73 -7.34 -2.20
C LEU A 156 1.86 -8.06 -2.91
N SER A 157 3.01 -8.22 -2.26
CA SER A 157 4.13 -9.02 -2.79
C SER A 157 3.75 -10.50 -2.82
N ALA A 158 3.17 -11.04 -1.75
CA ALA A 158 2.71 -12.43 -1.68
C ALA A 158 1.61 -12.76 -2.71
N SER A 159 0.75 -11.80 -3.03
CA SER A 159 -0.32 -11.95 -4.03
C SER A 159 0.09 -11.59 -5.46
N ASN A 160 1.34 -11.16 -5.67
CA ASN A 160 1.83 -10.64 -6.95
C ASN A 160 0.92 -9.54 -7.54
N ARG A 161 0.55 -8.57 -6.69
CA ARG A 161 -0.35 -7.44 -7.01
C ARG A 161 0.20 -6.10 -6.53
N MET A 162 1.51 -5.90 -6.64
CA MET A 162 2.20 -4.66 -6.24
C MET A 162 1.70 -3.39 -6.97
N SER A 163 0.99 -3.51 -8.09
CA SER A 163 0.31 -2.37 -8.74
C SER A 163 -0.79 -1.75 -7.88
N LEU A 164 -1.35 -2.50 -6.91
CA LEU A 164 -2.41 -2.03 -6.01
C LEU A 164 -1.89 -1.25 -4.79
N MET A 165 -0.57 -1.04 -4.69
CA MET A 165 0.06 -0.35 -3.54
C MET A 165 -0.55 1.02 -3.23
N PRO A 166 -0.86 1.91 -4.20
CA PRO A 166 -1.49 3.17 -3.89
C PRO A 166 -2.86 3.01 -3.21
N PHE A 167 -3.64 2.00 -3.62
CA PHE A 167 -4.95 1.72 -3.01
C PHE A 167 -4.82 1.13 -1.62
N ALA A 168 -3.87 0.20 -1.43
CA ALA A 168 -3.59 -0.36 -0.11
C ALA A 168 -3.13 0.72 0.89
N GLN A 169 -2.25 1.64 0.48
CA GLN A 169 -1.80 2.73 1.34
C GLN A 169 -2.95 3.66 1.76
N ILE A 170 -3.89 3.95 0.85
CA ILE A 170 -5.09 4.74 1.18
C ILE A 170 -5.97 3.95 2.15
N ALA A 171 -6.26 2.69 1.85
CA ALA A 171 -7.10 1.82 2.68
C ALA A 171 -6.55 1.68 4.10
N THR A 172 -5.26 1.40 4.24
CA THR A 172 -4.60 1.19 5.54
C THR A 172 -4.53 2.47 6.37
N ARG A 173 -4.35 3.65 5.76
CA ARG A 173 -4.28 4.92 6.50
C ARG A 173 -5.66 5.44 6.90
N ILE A 174 -6.61 5.44 5.98
CA ILE A 174 -7.98 5.91 6.27
C ILE A 174 -8.71 4.88 7.14
N GLY A 175 -8.60 3.60 6.82
CA GLY A 175 -9.14 2.50 7.61
C GLY A 175 -8.55 2.44 9.01
N GLY A 176 -7.24 2.72 9.15
CA GLY A 176 -6.58 2.83 10.45
C GLY A 176 -7.19 3.93 11.30
N ALA A 177 -7.31 5.14 10.76
CA ALA A 177 -7.93 6.27 11.45
C ALA A 177 -9.39 5.97 11.84
N SER A 178 -10.19 5.38 10.93
CA SER A 178 -11.58 5.03 11.24
C SER A 178 -11.69 3.96 12.34
N THR A 179 -10.78 2.99 12.36
CA THR A 179 -10.75 1.94 13.39
C THR A 179 -10.47 2.54 14.76
N VAL A 180 -9.50 3.46 14.85
CA VAL A 180 -9.18 4.15 16.12
C VAL A 180 -10.38 4.96 16.61
N ILE A 181 -11.02 5.75 15.73
CA ILE A 181 -12.20 6.55 16.09
C ILE A 181 -13.33 5.63 16.59
N ALA A 182 -13.63 4.55 15.87
CA ALA A 182 -14.65 3.59 16.27
C ALA A 182 -14.35 2.94 17.62
N ALA A 183 -13.08 2.54 17.86
CA ALA A 183 -12.66 1.97 19.13
C ALA A 183 -12.79 2.95 20.30
N THR A 184 -12.41 4.22 20.10
CA THR A 184 -12.57 5.27 21.11
C THR A 184 -14.04 5.53 21.44
N LEU A 185 -14.92 5.57 20.43
CA LEU A 185 -16.36 5.73 20.65
C LEU A 185 -16.96 4.54 21.40
N LEU A 186 -16.55 3.32 21.06
CA LEU A 186 -16.99 2.10 21.75
C LEU A 186 -16.54 2.08 23.22
N LEU A 187 -15.28 2.42 23.49
CA LEU A 187 -14.75 2.53 24.85
C LEU A 187 -15.48 3.59 25.66
N SER A 188 -15.73 4.76 25.07
CA SER A 188 -16.48 5.84 25.73
C SER A 188 -17.95 5.49 26.01
N TRP A 189 -18.50 4.49 25.33
CA TRP A 189 -19.86 4.01 25.60
C TRP A 189 -19.89 2.92 26.68
N ILE A 190 -18.80 2.16 26.80
CA ILE A 190 -18.65 1.06 27.76
C ILE A 190 -18.19 1.55 29.14
N VAL A 191 -17.37 2.60 29.18
CA VAL A 191 -16.88 3.27 30.41
C VAL A 191 -17.76 4.45 30.74
#